data_AF-A0A914I1M3-F1
#
_entry.id   AF-A0A914I1M3-F1
#
_cell.length_a   1.000
_cell.length_b   1.000
_cell.length_c   1.000
_cell.angle_alpha   90.00
_cell.angle_beta   90.00
_cell.angle_gamma   90.00
#
_symmetry.space_group_name_H-M   'P 1'
#
loop_
_entity.id
_entity.type
_entity.pdbx_description
1 polymer ?
#
loop_
_entity_poly.entity_id
_entity_poly.type
_entity_poly.pdbx_seq_one_letter_code
_entity_poly.pdbx_strand_id
1 'polypeptide(L)'
;MALCLISLIGNAIANSTCPECLLHCSMSGVTIYGPSGNQKLDVCCGDVCIVRNQVRQLAYELPPETLLADYTCVARFWTSPKTMFVSSVTCPALNECTLLSCTFCIELLANPSCSPEVAASLWAIILVGMLVGLCGLLSLCRSCRENFRLMMALLKPIGACLRICRRKATRAHTRARSSLPKRSDRNPLHGQQSHHAHIAPGGTIHNPNGSRRARSCARNAQFGAERFDDGVRDQIGGMVPLIRRGEQIKFPLPESSKQQLFWQHVRGGKTGRQTMGIERRKRLARPLALPGQPRELGKGMRALAFERLSILPHLEMNSDSESNHETEAILYPGMHFHWHNITLTPLAISLPPAPILSSKFITSEDAVALVEQLGDDLHCSDEASARDFNCTLAPTACSGCSADHETGVVGCSCRDLNLEERIDDPQQRLPLTIGQFHLRNEESRILADTGYSPVQLHVEMRDVEMILQLRDSKCWIEALNISGCYRSLTGAQFWYQCRTDWGRALAKVECADGTIFAASCSTNQSAQREVRLSTVQLSTVGLSTVQLSGPHFNTLSKSDFYILKKK
;
A
#
# COMPACT_ATOMS: atom_id res chain seq x y z
N MET A 1 -30.60 -64.27 -9.65
CA MET A 1 -29.53 -63.27 -9.41
C MET A 1 -29.85 -61.98 -10.15
N ALA A 2 -30.85 -61.24 -9.67
CA ALA A 2 -31.19 -59.88 -10.08
C ALA A 2 -32.28 -59.42 -9.11
N LEU A 3 -31.90 -58.71 -8.04
CA LEU A 3 -32.75 -57.93 -7.10
C LEU A 3 -31.93 -57.69 -5.81
N CYS A 4 -30.97 -56.74 -5.82
CA CYS A 4 -30.38 -56.22 -4.58
C CYS A 4 -29.54 -54.93 -4.75
N LEU A 5 -29.93 -53.99 -5.63
CA LEU A 5 -29.13 -52.77 -5.88
C LEU A 5 -29.94 -51.47 -6.06
N ILE A 6 -31.04 -51.26 -5.31
CA ILE A 6 -31.71 -49.95 -5.28
C ILE A 6 -32.21 -49.66 -3.86
N SER A 7 -31.31 -49.22 -2.97
CA SER A 7 -31.70 -48.67 -1.66
C SER A 7 -30.61 -47.79 -1.05
N LEU A 8 -29.97 -46.93 -1.84
CA LEU A 8 -29.05 -45.91 -1.32
C LEU A 8 -29.22 -44.59 -2.08
N ILE A 9 -29.45 -43.54 -1.29
CA ILE A 9 -29.34 -42.10 -1.58
C ILE A 9 -30.62 -41.42 -2.08
N GLY A 10 -31.40 -40.98 -1.08
CA GLY A 10 -32.48 -40.01 -1.24
C GLY A 10 -32.79 -39.33 0.08
N ASN A 11 -31.77 -38.91 0.85
CA ASN A 11 -31.99 -38.00 1.98
C ASN A 11 -32.29 -36.62 1.41
N ALA A 12 -33.53 -36.41 0.99
CA ALA A 12 -34.07 -35.09 0.76
C ALA A 12 -33.94 -34.32 2.08
N ILE A 13 -32.97 -33.40 2.15
CA ILE A 13 -32.92 -32.38 3.19
C ILE A 13 -34.18 -31.56 2.98
N ALA A 14 -35.24 -31.89 3.72
CA ALA A 14 -36.41 -31.05 3.80
C ALA A 14 -35.92 -29.69 4.28
N ASN A 15 -36.03 -28.66 3.43
CA ASN A 15 -35.80 -27.27 3.80
C ASN A 15 -36.84 -26.89 4.85
N SER A 16 -36.59 -27.27 6.11
CA SER A 16 -37.38 -26.83 7.24
C SER A 16 -37.17 -25.33 7.37
N THR A 17 -38.17 -24.55 7.02
CA THR A 17 -38.17 -23.10 7.23
C THR A 17 -38.37 -22.84 8.71
N CYS A 18 -37.51 -22.01 9.30
CA CYS A 18 -37.61 -21.59 10.70
C CYS A 18 -38.45 -20.31 10.77
N PRO A 19 -39.69 -20.34 11.30
CA PRO A 19 -40.57 -19.16 11.30
C PRO A 19 -40.09 -18.04 12.23
N GLU A 20 -39.28 -18.37 13.25
CA GLU A 20 -38.71 -17.40 14.20
C GLU A 20 -37.36 -16.83 13.74
N CYS A 21 -36.79 -17.34 12.64
CA CYS A 21 -35.47 -16.93 12.16
C CYS A 21 -35.58 -15.73 11.20
N LEU A 22 -35.55 -14.52 11.76
CA LEU A 22 -35.69 -13.27 10.99
C LEU A 22 -34.36 -12.51 10.95
N LEU A 23 -33.94 -12.07 9.76
CA LEU A 23 -32.86 -11.11 9.58
C LEU A 23 -33.47 -9.78 9.12
N HIS A 24 -33.07 -8.69 9.75
CA HIS A 24 -33.51 -7.35 9.42
C HIS A 24 -32.32 -6.45 9.17
N CYS A 25 -32.25 -5.80 8.01
CA CYS A 25 -31.20 -4.83 7.69
C CYS A 25 -31.31 -3.61 8.62
N SER A 26 -30.18 -3.10 9.10
CA SER A 26 -30.08 -1.87 9.88
C SER A 26 -29.07 -0.92 9.24
N MET A 27 -29.00 0.32 9.72
CA MET A 27 -28.03 1.31 9.21
C MET A 27 -26.57 0.94 9.52
N SER A 28 -26.34 0.08 10.50
CA SER A 28 -25.00 -0.37 10.90
C SER A 28 -24.69 -1.82 10.50
N GLY A 29 -25.62 -2.55 9.87
CA GLY A 29 -25.43 -3.95 9.51
C GLY A 29 -26.73 -4.75 9.51
N VAL A 30 -26.76 -5.86 10.25
CA VAL A 30 -27.94 -6.75 10.29
C VAL A 30 -28.33 -7.11 11.72
N THR A 31 -29.62 -7.05 12.02
CA THR A 31 -30.20 -7.55 13.27
C THR A 31 -30.75 -8.95 13.05
N ILE A 32 -30.24 -9.94 13.77
CA ILE A 32 -30.61 -11.34 13.67
C ILE A 32 -31.48 -11.72 14.85
N TYR A 33 -32.64 -12.33 14.58
CA TYR A 33 -33.52 -12.96 15.57
C TYR A 33 -33.49 -14.47 15.33
N GLY A 34 -33.22 -15.25 16.38
CA GLY A 34 -33.15 -16.70 16.32
C GLY A 34 -34.08 -17.37 17.33
N PRO A 35 -34.47 -18.64 17.10
CA PRO A 35 -35.40 -19.33 17.97
C PRO A 35 -34.83 -19.55 19.38
N SER A 36 -35.73 -19.70 20.33
CA SER A 36 -35.34 -20.01 21.71
C SER A 36 -34.63 -21.38 21.78
N GLY A 37 -33.44 -21.42 22.40
CA GLY A 37 -32.69 -22.67 22.58
C GLY A 37 -31.60 -22.98 21.54
N ASN A 38 -31.24 -22.03 20.66
CA ASN A 38 -30.10 -22.19 19.76
C ASN A 38 -28.80 -22.47 20.53
N GLN A 39 -28.08 -23.52 20.14
CA GLN A 39 -26.76 -23.82 20.70
C GLN A 39 -25.69 -22.95 20.05
N LYS A 40 -25.79 -22.75 18.73
CA LYS A 40 -24.79 -22.05 17.92
C LYS A 40 -25.48 -21.22 16.81
N LEU A 41 -24.90 -20.07 16.50
CA LEU A 41 -25.27 -19.15 15.44
C LEU A 41 -24.00 -18.81 14.64
N ASP A 42 -24.06 -18.91 13.32
CA ASP A 42 -23.00 -18.53 12.38
C ASP A 42 -23.62 -17.57 11.38
N VAL A 43 -23.08 -16.36 11.28
CA VAL A 43 -23.59 -15.32 10.38
C VAL A 43 -22.45 -14.87 9.51
N CYS A 44 -22.64 -14.98 8.20
CA CYS A 44 -21.70 -14.49 7.20
C CYS A 44 -22.38 -13.41 6.36
N CYS A 45 -21.77 -12.24 6.25
CA CYS A 45 -22.19 -11.16 5.35
C CYS A 45 -21.04 -10.87 4.38
N GLY A 46 -21.17 -11.32 3.13
CA GLY A 46 -20.04 -11.36 2.20
C GLY A 46 -18.90 -12.23 2.74
N ASP A 47 -17.70 -11.66 2.88
CA ASP A 47 -16.49 -12.36 3.32
C ASP A 47 -16.29 -12.34 4.85
N VAL A 48 -17.13 -11.60 5.59
CA VAL A 48 -17.00 -11.47 7.05
C VAL A 48 -17.99 -12.40 7.74
N CYS A 49 -17.46 -13.33 8.55
CA CYS A 49 -18.26 -14.29 9.31
C CYS A 49 -18.02 -14.18 10.81
N ILE A 50 -19.08 -14.35 11.61
CA ILE A 50 -18.99 -14.45 13.07
C ILE A 50 -19.75 -15.67 13.58
N VAL A 51 -19.21 -16.30 14.63
CA VAL A 51 -19.83 -17.44 15.31
C VAL A 51 -20.09 -17.08 16.76
N ARG A 52 -21.34 -17.26 17.21
CA ARG A 52 -21.77 -17.02 18.60
C ARG A 52 -22.55 -18.22 19.13
N ASN A 53 -22.48 -18.43 20.43
CA ASN A 53 -23.26 -19.46 21.11
C ASN A 53 -24.44 -18.81 21.84
N GLN A 54 -25.60 -19.48 21.82
CA GLN A 54 -26.81 -19.11 22.59
C GLN A 54 -27.24 -17.64 22.50
N VAL A 55 -27.62 -17.19 21.29
CA VAL A 55 -28.11 -15.82 21.09
C VAL A 55 -29.54 -15.83 20.55
N ARG A 56 -30.46 -15.15 21.24
CA ARG A 56 -31.85 -14.92 20.77
C ARG A 56 -31.92 -13.74 19.81
N GLN A 57 -31.15 -12.68 20.09
CA GLN A 57 -31.08 -11.48 19.28
C GLN A 57 -29.63 -10.98 19.23
N LEU A 58 -29.13 -10.73 18.03
CA LEU A 58 -27.79 -10.20 17.79
C LEU A 58 -27.88 -9.02 16.84
N ALA A 59 -27.38 -7.86 17.25
CA ALA A 59 -27.04 -6.79 16.31
C ALA A 59 -25.61 -7.05 15.83
N TYR A 60 -25.45 -7.33 14.55
CA TYR A 60 -24.14 -7.52 13.93
C TYR A 60 -23.78 -6.27 13.13
N GLU A 61 -22.85 -5.50 13.69
CA GLU A 61 -22.32 -4.30 13.05
C GLU A 61 -21.29 -4.70 11.98
N LEU A 62 -21.49 -4.22 10.77
CA LEU A 62 -20.63 -4.48 9.62
C LEU A 62 -19.66 -3.31 9.40
N PRO A 63 -18.46 -3.57 8.85
CA PRO A 63 -17.54 -2.51 8.45
C PRO A 63 -18.21 -1.56 7.44
N PRO A 64 -17.95 -0.24 7.51
CA PRO A 64 -18.55 0.74 6.59
C PRO A 64 -18.33 0.39 5.12
N GLU A 65 -17.19 -0.22 4.78
CA GLU A 65 -16.84 -0.61 3.41
C GLU A 65 -17.80 -1.66 2.85
N THR A 66 -18.31 -2.55 3.70
CA THR A 66 -19.31 -3.57 3.30
C THR A 66 -20.68 -2.95 3.10
N LEU A 67 -20.97 -1.86 3.81
CA LEU A 67 -22.25 -1.16 3.75
C LEU A 67 -22.40 -0.28 2.50
N LEU A 68 -21.31 0.02 1.78
CA LEU A 68 -21.31 0.84 0.56
C LEU A 68 -21.82 0.11 -0.69
N ALA A 69 -21.97 -1.21 -0.65
CA ALA A 69 -22.49 -2.03 -1.75
C ALA A 69 -23.66 -2.89 -1.26
N ASP A 70 -24.47 -3.41 -2.19
CA ASP A 70 -25.47 -4.42 -1.84
C ASP A 70 -24.77 -5.64 -1.25
N TYR A 71 -25.20 -6.07 -0.07
CA TYR A 71 -24.59 -7.18 0.64
C TYR A 71 -25.61 -8.25 1.01
N THR A 72 -25.19 -9.51 0.98
CA THR A 72 -26.02 -10.66 1.36
C THR A 72 -25.51 -11.24 2.67
N CYS A 73 -26.41 -11.35 3.64
CA CYS A 73 -26.15 -11.98 4.93
C CYS A 73 -26.84 -13.34 4.98
N VAL A 74 -26.10 -14.38 5.35
CA VAL A 74 -26.59 -15.74 5.55
C VAL A 74 -26.34 -16.12 7.01
N ALA A 75 -27.41 -16.38 7.74
CA ALA A 75 -27.37 -16.90 9.10
C ALA A 75 -27.70 -18.39 9.12
N ARG A 76 -26.90 -19.16 9.84
CA ARG A 76 -27.10 -20.58 10.13
C ARG A 76 -27.31 -20.75 11.63
N PHE A 77 -28.45 -21.32 12.00
CA PHE A 77 -28.85 -21.57 13.38
C PHE A 77 -28.80 -23.07 13.66
N TRP A 78 -28.07 -23.50 14.70
CA TRP A 78 -28.08 -24.89 15.16
C TRP A 78 -28.87 -24.99 16.46
N THR A 79 -30.02 -25.65 16.40
CA THR A 79 -30.81 -26.01 17.59
C THR A 79 -30.29 -27.28 18.25
N SER A 80 -29.69 -28.17 17.46
CA SER A 80 -28.99 -29.37 17.92
C SER A 80 -27.80 -29.66 16.99
N PRO A 81 -26.89 -30.58 17.36
CA PRO A 81 -25.77 -30.99 16.49
C PRO A 81 -26.20 -31.53 15.11
N LYS A 82 -27.48 -31.92 14.94
CA LYS A 82 -28.01 -32.52 13.71
C LYS A 82 -29.02 -31.65 12.97
N THR A 83 -29.52 -30.58 13.59
CA THR A 83 -30.59 -29.73 13.02
C THR A 83 -30.07 -28.31 12.82
N MET A 84 -30.02 -27.89 11.55
CA MET A 84 -29.64 -26.54 11.17
C MET A 84 -30.74 -25.86 10.36
N PHE A 85 -30.91 -24.57 10.61
CA PHE A 85 -31.79 -23.69 9.83
C PHE A 85 -30.93 -22.62 9.16
N VAL A 86 -31.26 -22.30 7.92
CA VAL A 86 -30.58 -21.24 7.15
C VAL A 86 -31.59 -20.15 6.85
N SER A 87 -31.24 -18.90 7.12
CA SER A 87 -32.01 -17.73 6.71
C SER A 87 -31.06 -16.73 6.05
N SER A 88 -31.51 -16.05 5.00
CA SER A 88 -30.69 -15.12 4.23
C SER A 88 -31.46 -13.85 3.91
N VAL A 89 -30.77 -12.71 3.94
CA VAL A 89 -31.31 -11.42 3.52
C VAL A 89 -30.30 -10.69 2.66
N THR A 90 -30.79 -10.00 1.63
CA THR A 90 -30.00 -9.05 0.84
C THR A 90 -30.34 -7.64 1.33
N CYS A 91 -29.34 -6.92 1.80
CA CYS A 91 -29.48 -5.54 2.24
C CYS A 91 -28.96 -4.59 1.15
N PRO A 92 -29.68 -3.49 0.86
CA PRO A 92 -29.25 -2.52 -0.13
C PRO A 92 -28.02 -1.74 0.34
N ALA A 93 -27.22 -1.27 -0.60
CA ALA A 93 -26.14 -0.33 -0.37
C ALA A 93 -26.64 0.91 0.37
N LEU A 94 -25.89 1.35 1.37
CA LEU A 94 -26.10 2.62 2.05
C LEU A 94 -25.29 3.71 1.36
N ASN A 95 -25.93 4.87 1.18
CA ASN A 95 -25.24 6.05 0.69
C ASN A 95 -24.17 6.46 1.70
N GLU A 96 -22.97 6.82 1.24
CA GLU A 96 -21.84 7.29 2.05
C GLU A 96 -22.27 8.33 3.11
N CYS A 97 -23.18 9.23 2.73
CA CYS A 97 -23.67 10.29 3.61
C CYS A 97 -24.56 9.81 4.78
N THR A 98 -25.21 8.65 4.64
CA THR A 98 -26.02 8.07 5.73
C THR A 98 -25.17 7.34 6.77
N LEU A 99 -23.96 6.90 6.39
CA LEU A 99 -22.99 6.28 7.30
C LEU A 99 -22.32 7.32 8.21
N LEU A 100 -22.25 8.58 7.77
CA LEU A 100 -21.74 9.71 8.55
C LEU A 100 -22.79 10.24 9.54
N SER A 101 -23.07 9.48 10.60
CA SER A 101 -24.00 9.87 11.68
C SER A 101 -23.38 10.85 12.69
N CYS A 102 -22.67 11.88 12.23
CA CYS A 102 -22.12 12.93 13.09
C CYS A 102 -22.70 14.29 12.69
N THR A 103 -23.01 15.13 13.68
CA THR A 103 -23.47 16.52 13.41
C THR A 103 -22.28 17.46 13.17
N PHE A 104 -21.14 17.20 13.83
CA PHE A 104 -19.89 17.93 13.68
C PHE A 104 -18.71 16.97 13.87
N CYS A 105 -18.17 16.43 12.78
CA CYS A 105 -16.91 15.67 12.78
C CYS A 105 -16.05 16.02 11.57
N ILE A 106 -14.76 15.69 11.64
CA ILE A 106 -13.79 16.04 10.59
C ILE A 106 -14.12 15.30 9.29
N GLU A 107 -14.69 14.10 9.40
CA GLU A 107 -15.11 13.23 8.30
C GLU A 107 -16.27 13.86 7.51
N LEU A 108 -17.21 14.52 8.17
CA LEU A 108 -18.28 15.28 7.50
C LEU A 108 -17.72 16.54 6.82
N LEU A 109 -16.75 17.22 7.45
CA LEU A 109 -16.08 18.40 6.87
C LEU A 109 -15.23 18.05 5.65
N ALA A 110 -14.67 16.85 5.61
CA ALA A 110 -13.91 16.34 4.47
C ALA A 110 -14.79 15.95 3.27
N ASN A 111 -16.11 15.75 3.49
CA ASN A 111 -17.06 15.30 2.48
C ASN A 111 -18.21 16.33 2.29
N PRO A 112 -17.95 17.47 1.62
CA PRO A 112 -18.92 18.55 1.47
C PRO A 112 -20.20 18.15 0.71
N SER A 113 -20.17 17.05 -0.05
CA SER A 113 -21.33 16.49 -0.75
C SER A 113 -22.43 16.00 0.21
N CYS A 114 -22.08 15.63 1.46
CA CYS A 114 -23.01 15.02 2.41
C CYS A 114 -23.80 16.02 3.27
N SER A 115 -23.30 17.25 3.40
CA SER A 115 -24.04 18.33 4.08
C SER A 115 -23.68 19.68 3.46
N PRO A 116 -24.28 20.01 2.30
CA PRO A 116 -23.95 21.22 1.57
C PRO A 116 -24.26 22.49 2.38
N GLU A 117 -25.28 22.47 3.24
CA GLU A 117 -25.67 23.62 4.06
C GLU A 117 -24.64 23.90 5.17
N VAL A 118 -24.17 22.86 5.87
CA VAL A 118 -23.16 23.01 6.92
C VAL A 118 -21.80 23.36 6.32
N ALA A 119 -21.43 22.72 5.21
CA ALA A 119 -20.20 23.04 4.50
C ALA A 119 -20.21 24.50 4.01
N ALA A 120 -21.30 24.95 3.37
CA ALA A 120 -21.42 26.32 2.88
C ALA A 120 -21.35 27.35 4.02
N SER A 121 -22.04 27.11 5.13
CA SER A 121 -22.00 28.02 6.29
C SER A 121 -20.60 28.08 6.92
N LEU A 122 -19.90 26.95 7.05
CA LEU A 122 -18.55 26.92 7.61
C LEU A 122 -17.53 27.61 6.69
N TRP A 123 -17.61 27.39 5.38
CA TRP A 123 -16.79 28.12 4.40
C TRP A 123 -17.08 29.63 4.44
N ALA A 124 -18.33 30.05 4.59
CA ALA A 124 -18.69 31.46 4.75
C ALA A 124 -18.05 32.07 6.01
N ILE A 125 -18.08 31.36 7.14
CA ILE A 125 -17.44 31.82 8.39
C ILE A 125 -15.92 31.96 8.22
N ILE A 126 -15.27 30.97 7.60
CA ILE A 126 -13.82 31.01 7.34
C ILE A 126 -13.47 32.20 6.43
N LEU A 127 -14.26 32.41 5.36
CA LEU A 127 -14.02 33.48 4.40
C LEU A 127 -14.19 34.87 5.04
N VAL A 128 -15.22 35.05 5.88
CA VAL A 128 -15.39 36.26 6.69
C VAL A 128 -14.23 36.45 7.67
N GLY A 129 -13.81 35.39 8.37
CA GLY A 129 -12.67 35.44 9.28
C GLY A 129 -11.36 35.83 8.58
N MET A 130 -11.10 35.28 7.39
CA MET A 130 -9.95 35.62 6.55
C MET A 130 -9.99 37.08 6.09
N LEU A 131 -11.15 37.59 5.68
CA LEU A 131 -11.32 39.00 5.30
C LEU A 131 -11.09 39.95 6.48
N VAL A 132 -11.65 39.66 7.65
CA VAL A 132 -11.42 40.45 8.87
C VAL A 132 -9.95 40.41 9.28
N GLY A 133 -9.32 39.24 9.23
CA GLY A 133 -7.89 39.08 9.50
C GLY A 133 -7.01 39.87 8.54
N LEU A 134 -7.31 39.83 7.24
CA LEU A 134 -6.61 40.61 6.21
C LEU A 134 -6.80 42.11 6.42
N CYS A 135 -8.01 42.57 6.73
CA CYS A 135 -8.27 43.98 7.07
C CYS A 135 -7.49 44.42 8.32
N GLY A 136 -7.39 43.56 9.33
CA GLY A 136 -6.58 43.79 10.53
C GLY A 136 -5.08 43.91 10.22
N LEU A 137 -4.55 42.99 9.41
CA LEU A 137 -3.15 43.01 8.94
C LEU A 137 -2.85 44.27 8.12
N LEU A 138 -3.72 44.66 7.20
CA LEU A 138 -3.53 45.89 6.41
C LEU A 138 -3.57 47.15 7.27
N SER A 139 -4.43 47.17 8.31
CA SER A 139 -4.48 48.26 9.28
C SER A 139 -3.20 48.35 10.12
N LEU A 140 -2.64 47.21 10.55
CA LEU A 140 -1.34 47.14 11.21
C LEU A 140 -0.20 47.61 10.28
N CYS A 141 -0.17 47.14 9.03
CA CYS A 141 0.82 47.58 8.05
C CYS A 141 0.75 49.09 7.79
N ARG A 142 -0.46 49.65 7.73
CA ARG A 142 -0.68 51.09 7.58
C ARG A 142 -0.16 51.86 8.80
N SER A 143 -0.47 51.40 10.01
CA SER A 143 0.04 51.97 11.25
C SER A 143 1.57 51.91 11.33
N CYS A 144 2.19 50.77 11.01
CA CYS A 144 3.64 50.62 10.94
C CYS A 144 4.28 51.56 9.91
N ARG A 145 3.64 51.75 8.75
CA ARG A 145 4.14 52.66 7.70
C ARG A 145 4.16 54.12 8.18
N GLU A 146 3.13 54.55 8.90
CA GLU A 146 3.06 55.91 9.45
C GLU A 146 4.13 56.12 10.54
N ASN A 147 4.28 55.16 11.46
CA ASN A 147 5.32 55.19 12.48
C ASN A 147 6.73 55.18 11.87
N PHE A 148 6.97 54.37 10.83
CA PHE A 148 8.25 54.32 10.14
C PHE A 148 8.55 55.64 9.39
N ARG A 149 7.54 56.26 8.78
CA ARG A 149 7.68 57.60 8.17
C ARG A 149 8.09 58.64 9.21
N LEU A 150 7.50 58.60 10.40
CA LEU A 150 7.79 59.52 11.48
C LEU A 150 9.21 59.30 12.04
N MET A 151 9.62 58.04 12.24
CA MET A 151 10.98 57.68 12.61
C MET A 151 12.02 58.15 11.58
N MET A 152 11.76 57.92 10.28
CA MET A 152 12.65 58.38 9.21
C MET A 152 12.71 59.90 9.11
N ALA A 153 11.62 60.63 9.43
CA ALA A 153 11.63 62.08 9.52
C ALA A 153 12.53 62.57 10.67
N LEU A 154 12.52 61.91 11.83
CA LEU A 154 13.40 62.20 12.96
C LEU A 154 14.88 61.88 12.69
N LEU A 155 15.17 60.89 11.83
CA LEU A 155 16.55 60.50 11.48
C LEU A 155 17.19 61.38 10.39
N LYS A 156 16.40 62.11 9.58
CA LYS A 156 16.91 63.04 8.56
C LYS A 156 17.94 64.06 9.08
N PRO A 157 17.73 64.77 10.21
CA PRO A 157 18.72 65.72 10.73
C PRO A 157 20.03 65.05 11.15
N ILE A 158 19.98 63.83 11.73
CA ILE A 158 21.17 63.07 12.09
C ILE A 158 21.96 62.69 10.82
N GLY A 159 21.27 62.23 9.77
CA GLY A 159 21.90 61.93 8.48
C GLY A 159 22.50 63.17 7.79
N ALA A 160 21.91 64.35 7.98
CA ALA A 160 22.49 65.62 7.51
C ALA A 160 23.75 65.99 8.31
N CYS A 161 23.70 65.85 9.64
CA CYS A 161 24.83 66.09 10.52
C CYS A 161 26.00 65.14 10.22
N LEU A 162 25.75 63.84 10.07
CA LEU A 162 26.76 62.84 9.68
C LEU A 162 27.38 63.15 8.31
N ARG A 163 26.60 63.62 7.33
CA ARG A 163 27.13 64.06 6.03
C ARG A 163 28.06 65.26 6.16
N ILE A 164 27.76 66.22 7.03
CA ILE A 164 28.62 67.37 7.32
C ILE A 164 29.91 66.91 8.03
N CYS A 165 29.79 66.04 9.05
CA CYS A 165 30.95 65.47 9.76
C CYS A 165 31.86 64.68 8.81
N ARG A 166 31.29 63.85 7.92
CA ARG A 166 32.05 63.09 6.92
C ARG A 166 32.79 64.01 5.95
N ARG A 167 32.16 65.09 5.48
CA ARG A 167 32.82 66.11 4.62
C ARG A 167 33.98 66.81 5.34
N LYS A 168 33.88 67.05 6.64
CA LYS A 168 34.97 67.60 7.44
C LYS A 168 36.11 66.59 7.65
N ALA A 169 35.80 65.33 7.95
CA ALA A 169 36.78 64.27 8.12
C ALA A 169 37.59 63.99 6.84
N THR A 170 36.94 63.95 5.67
CA THR A 170 37.64 63.77 4.39
C THR A 170 38.57 64.94 4.07
N ARG A 171 38.18 66.18 4.40
CA ARG A 171 39.05 67.35 4.24
C ARG A 171 40.28 67.32 5.16
N ALA A 172 40.14 66.79 6.38
CA ALA A 172 41.26 66.58 7.30
C ALA A 172 42.22 65.50 6.78
N HIS A 173 41.69 64.38 6.28
CA HIS A 173 42.52 63.27 5.78
C HIS A 173 43.29 63.62 4.51
N THR A 174 42.75 64.46 3.62
CA THR A 174 43.50 64.94 2.44
C THR A 174 44.64 65.89 2.83
N ARG A 175 44.49 66.69 3.90
CA ARG A 175 45.58 67.56 4.40
C ARG A 175 46.72 66.77 5.07
N ALA A 176 46.42 65.64 5.72
CA ALA A 176 47.43 64.80 6.34
C ALA A 176 48.26 63.97 5.33
N ARG A 177 47.76 63.76 4.11
CA ARG A 177 48.42 62.89 3.11
C ARG A 177 49.43 63.61 2.20
N SER A 178 49.45 64.95 2.19
CA SER A 178 50.39 65.73 1.40
C SER A 178 51.77 65.93 2.04
N SER A 179 52.04 65.35 3.22
CA SER A 179 53.30 65.53 3.97
C SER A 179 54.24 64.33 3.99
N LEU A 180 54.00 63.26 3.21
CA LEU A 180 54.87 62.07 3.21
C LEU A 180 55.78 61.99 1.97
N PRO A 181 57.11 61.87 2.13
CA PRO A 181 58.08 61.84 1.03
C PRO A 181 58.14 60.48 0.31
N LYS A 182 58.26 60.52 -1.03
CA LYS A 182 58.46 59.38 -1.94
C LYS A 182 59.81 58.69 -1.68
N ARG A 183 59.80 57.35 -1.53
CA ARG A 183 61.03 56.52 -1.43
C ARG A 183 61.16 55.59 -2.64
N SER A 184 62.38 55.54 -3.15
CA SER A 184 62.85 55.01 -4.44
C SER A 184 63.36 53.56 -4.35
N ASP A 185 63.06 52.80 -5.42
CA ASP A 185 63.67 51.63 -6.08
C ASP A 185 64.67 50.71 -5.36
N ARG A 186 64.48 49.38 -5.57
CA ARG A 186 65.54 48.38 -5.88
C ARG A 186 64.97 47.04 -6.40
N ASN A 187 65.04 46.87 -7.73
CA ASN A 187 65.65 45.81 -8.57
C ASN A 187 65.67 44.28 -8.26
N PRO A 188 65.88 43.43 -9.31
CA PRO A 188 65.35 42.06 -9.48
C PRO A 188 66.43 40.96 -9.64
N LEU A 189 66.03 39.69 -9.90
CA LEU A 189 66.87 38.68 -10.60
C LEU A 189 66.11 37.41 -11.07
N HIS A 190 66.38 37.01 -12.34
CA HIS A 190 66.37 35.70 -13.05
C HIS A 190 65.32 34.59 -12.76
N GLY A 191 64.81 33.77 -13.69
CA GLY A 191 65.09 33.52 -15.13
C GLY A 191 65.22 32.01 -15.43
N GLN A 192 64.35 31.41 -16.27
CA GLN A 192 64.57 30.17 -17.10
C GLN A 192 63.25 29.81 -17.84
N GLN A 193 63.11 29.95 -19.18
CA GLN A 193 63.58 29.18 -20.36
C GLN A 193 62.68 28.01 -20.81
N SER A 194 62.39 28.03 -22.12
CA SER A 194 61.32 27.39 -22.89
C SER A 194 61.65 25.99 -23.45
N HIS A 195 60.64 25.21 -23.87
CA HIS A 195 60.67 24.38 -25.10
C HIS A 195 59.24 24.04 -25.63
N HIS A 196 59.20 23.75 -26.94
CA HIS A 196 58.09 23.69 -27.92
C HIS A 196 57.08 22.52 -27.81
N ALA A 197 55.85 22.71 -28.33
CA ALA A 197 55.35 22.09 -29.59
C ALA A 197 53.81 22.26 -29.83
N HIS A 198 53.43 22.25 -31.10
CA HIS A 198 52.12 22.51 -31.73
C HIS A 198 51.01 21.44 -31.48
N ILE A 199 49.73 21.84 -31.59
CA ILE A 199 48.72 21.41 -32.61
C ILE A 199 47.28 21.81 -32.17
N ALA A 200 46.61 22.62 -33.02
CA ALA A 200 45.19 22.71 -33.44
C ALA A 200 43.98 22.67 -32.46
N PRO A 201 42.81 23.23 -32.86
CA PRO A 201 41.79 23.76 -31.96
C PRO A 201 40.44 23.00 -31.95
N GLY A 202 39.59 23.31 -30.97
CA GLY A 202 38.14 23.10 -31.04
C GLY A 202 37.56 22.36 -29.85
N GLY A 203 36.60 22.97 -29.16
CA GLY A 203 35.87 22.31 -28.07
C GLY A 203 35.23 23.26 -27.07
N THR A 204 34.21 23.99 -27.51
CA THR A 204 33.29 24.75 -26.67
C THR A 204 32.47 23.79 -25.81
N ILE A 205 32.66 23.80 -24.48
CA ILE A 205 31.72 23.20 -23.53
C ILE A 205 31.40 24.24 -22.46
N HIS A 206 30.16 24.72 -22.50
CA HIS A 206 29.52 25.48 -21.44
C HIS A 206 29.23 24.55 -20.26
N ASN A 207 29.77 24.86 -19.09
CA ASN A 207 29.28 24.37 -17.81
C ASN A 207 29.27 25.52 -16.79
N PRO A 208 28.12 25.99 -16.30
CA PRO A 208 28.07 26.87 -15.14
C PRO A 208 27.81 26.03 -13.87
N ASN A 209 28.88 25.77 -13.13
CA ASN A 209 28.79 25.45 -11.70
C ASN A 209 28.79 26.78 -10.93
N GLY A 210 27.73 27.03 -10.17
CA GLY A 210 27.51 28.30 -9.47
C GLY A 210 26.90 28.12 -8.09
N SER A 211 27.57 27.36 -7.24
CA SER A 211 27.31 27.23 -5.80
C SER A 211 27.19 28.60 -5.12
N ARG A 212 26.07 28.85 -4.43
CA ARG A 212 25.98 29.84 -3.35
C ARG A 212 25.56 29.17 -2.05
N ARG A 213 26.48 29.31 -1.09
CA ARG A 213 26.38 29.01 0.33
C ARG A 213 25.16 29.68 0.96
N ALA A 214 24.43 28.92 1.77
CA ALA A 214 23.70 29.44 2.92
C ALA A 214 24.13 28.61 4.15
N ARG A 215 24.88 29.24 5.05
CA ARG A 215 25.03 28.81 6.44
C ARG A 215 23.91 29.52 7.22
N SER A 216 23.26 28.82 8.17
CA SER A 216 23.13 29.26 9.58
C SER A 216 22.02 28.52 10.33
N CYS A 217 22.42 27.88 11.43
CA CYS A 217 21.75 27.78 12.75
C CYS A 217 20.42 27.03 12.96
N ALA A 218 20.51 25.90 13.69
CA ALA A 218 19.66 25.53 14.82
C ALA A 218 20.45 24.49 15.67
N ARG A 219 21.18 24.89 16.71
CA ARG A 219 20.83 24.98 18.15
C ARG A 219 20.26 23.69 18.77
N ASN A 220 21.16 22.99 19.48
CA ASN A 220 20.92 21.87 20.40
C ASN A 220 20.06 22.30 21.59
N ALA A 221 19.15 21.42 22.01
CA ALA A 221 18.54 21.44 23.33
C ALA A 221 18.88 20.12 24.04
N GLN A 222 19.70 20.21 25.09
CA GLN A 222 19.90 19.16 26.09
C GLN A 222 18.81 19.31 27.15
N PHE A 223 18.12 18.22 27.49
CA PHE A 223 17.35 18.12 28.73
C PHE A 223 17.89 16.95 29.54
N GLY A 224 18.27 17.25 30.78
CA GLY A 224 18.64 16.27 31.79
C GLY A 224 17.41 15.59 32.37
N ALA A 225 17.55 14.32 32.74
CA ALA A 225 16.54 13.56 33.45
C ALA A 225 17.14 13.05 34.77
N GLU A 226 16.40 13.33 35.84
CA GLU A 226 16.67 12.95 37.23
C GLU A 226 16.39 11.45 37.47
N ARG A 227 17.08 10.93 38.48
CA ARG A 227 17.07 9.55 38.95
C ARG A 227 15.83 9.31 39.84
N PHE A 228 15.08 8.25 39.57
CA PHE A 228 14.17 7.63 40.55
C PHE A 228 14.32 6.11 40.47
N ASP A 229 14.79 5.53 41.57
CA ASP A 229 14.77 4.10 41.86
C ASP A 229 13.37 3.72 42.34
N ASP A 230 12.83 2.60 41.87
CA ASP A 230 11.95 1.77 42.68
C ASP A 230 12.01 0.32 42.23
N GLY A 231 12.33 -0.55 43.18
CA GLY A 231 12.37 -1.99 43.02
C GLY A 231 11.04 -2.63 43.38
N VAL A 232 10.57 -3.56 42.54
CA VAL A 232 9.55 -4.55 42.92
C VAL A 232 9.96 -5.91 42.36
N ARG A 233 9.96 -6.89 43.26
CA ARG A 233 10.32 -8.29 43.10
C ARG A 233 9.02 -9.06 43.19
N ASP A 234 8.70 -9.93 42.23
CA ASP A 234 7.75 -11.02 42.49
C ASP A 234 7.95 -12.24 41.58
N GLN A 235 7.79 -13.40 42.21
CA GLN A 235 7.94 -14.78 41.73
C GLN A 235 6.58 -15.38 41.40
N ILE A 236 6.41 -16.05 40.25
CA ILE A 236 5.43 -17.15 40.02
C ILE A 236 6.03 -17.96 38.83
N GLY A 237 6.21 -19.29 38.80
CA GLY A 237 5.45 -20.41 39.36
C GLY A 237 4.78 -21.15 38.19
N GLY A 238 5.43 -22.17 37.62
CA GLY A 238 5.00 -22.82 36.37
C GLY A 238 3.90 -23.88 36.52
N MET A 239 3.13 -24.05 35.45
CA MET A 239 2.39 -25.28 35.10
C MET A 239 2.28 -25.38 33.56
N VAL A 240 2.62 -26.54 33.00
CA VAL A 240 2.51 -26.86 31.57
C VAL A 240 1.25 -27.71 31.34
N PRO A 241 0.31 -27.32 30.46
CA PRO A 241 -0.82 -28.18 30.09
C PRO A 241 -0.45 -29.13 28.94
N LEU A 242 -0.92 -30.38 29.05
CA LEU A 242 -0.89 -31.40 27.99
C LEU A 242 -2.04 -31.17 27.00
N ILE A 243 -1.72 -30.97 25.72
CA ILE A 243 -2.70 -30.83 24.63
C ILE A 243 -3.13 -32.22 24.12
N ARG A 244 -4.43 -32.45 23.94
CA ARG A 244 -5.01 -33.72 23.43
C ARG A 244 -5.24 -33.67 21.91
N ARG A 245 -5.24 -34.87 21.28
CA ARG A 245 -5.55 -35.11 19.85
C ARG A 245 -6.80 -34.36 19.39
N GLY A 246 -6.67 -33.58 18.31
CA GLY A 246 -7.80 -32.99 17.56
C GLY A 246 -7.91 -31.46 17.58
N GLU A 247 -6.96 -30.72 18.16
CA GLU A 247 -7.03 -29.25 18.20
C GLU A 247 -6.58 -28.58 16.90
N GLN A 248 -7.28 -27.50 16.53
CA GLN A 248 -6.87 -26.60 15.45
C GLN A 248 -5.80 -25.64 15.99
N ILE A 249 -4.65 -25.60 15.33
CA ILE A 249 -3.52 -24.73 15.72
C ILE A 249 -3.39 -23.61 14.68
N LYS A 250 -3.33 -22.36 15.15
CA LYS A 250 -3.00 -21.19 14.31
C LYS A 250 -1.49 -20.98 14.38
N PHE A 251 -0.82 -20.92 13.23
CA PHE A 251 0.63 -20.76 13.15
C PHE A 251 1.00 -19.34 12.68
N PRO A 252 1.89 -18.62 13.38
CA PRO A 252 2.67 -17.55 12.77
C PRO A 252 3.81 -18.18 11.94
N LEU A 253 3.87 -17.89 10.64
CA LEU A 253 4.87 -18.46 9.73
C LEU A 253 6.17 -17.62 9.69
N PRO A 254 7.37 -18.24 9.67
CA PRO A 254 8.67 -17.56 9.56
C PRO A 254 8.94 -16.94 8.17
N GLU A 255 9.92 -16.02 8.15
CA GLU A 255 10.38 -15.15 7.04
C GLU A 255 10.73 -15.87 5.72
N SER A 256 10.83 -17.21 5.70
CA SER A 256 11.01 -17.99 4.47
C SER A 256 9.72 -18.42 3.78
N SER A 257 8.55 -18.10 4.34
CA SER A 257 7.26 -18.45 3.75
C SER A 257 6.88 -17.45 2.65
N LYS A 258 7.44 -17.62 1.44
CA LYS A 258 7.20 -16.73 0.29
C LYS A 258 5.86 -17.03 -0.39
N GLN A 259 4.76 -16.44 0.06
CA GLN A 259 3.49 -16.66 -0.64
C GLN A 259 3.59 -16.13 -2.07
N GLN A 260 3.31 -16.99 -3.05
CA GLN A 260 3.37 -16.63 -4.46
C GLN A 260 1.94 -16.47 -4.98
N LEU A 261 1.68 -15.31 -5.53
CA LEU A 261 0.47 -15.03 -6.28
C LEU A 261 0.67 -15.41 -7.73
N PHE A 262 -0.17 -16.32 -8.25
CA PHE A 262 -0.11 -16.74 -9.63
C PHE A 262 -1.20 -16.05 -10.44
N TRP A 263 -0.81 -15.46 -11.56
CA TRP A 263 -1.72 -15.03 -12.61
C TRP A 263 -1.60 -16.00 -13.79
N GLN A 264 -2.72 -16.55 -14.24
CA GLN A 264 -2.75 -17.53 -15.33
C GLN A 264 -3.51 -16.97 -16.54
N HIS A 265 -2.89 -17.06 -17.72
CA HIS A 265 -3.48 -16.68 -19.00
C HIS A 265 -4.61 -17.65 -19.38
N VAL A 266 -5.87 -17.19 -19.40
CA VAL A 266 -7.00 -17.97 -19.91
C VAL A 266 -7.00 -17.89 -21.44
N ARG A 267 -6.55 -18.95 -22.13
CA ARG A 267 -6.78 -19.07 -23.58
C ARG A 267 -8.26 -19.41 -23.81
N GLY A 268 -8.99 -18.51 -24.44
CA GLY A 268 -10.34 -18.78 -24.93
C GLY A 268 -10.31 -19.89 -25.99
N GLY A 269 -10.67 -21.11 -25.59
CA GLY A 269 -10.90 -22.22 -26.52
C GLY A 269 -12.17 -21.97 -27.32
N LYS A 270 -12.04 -21.69 -28.62
CA LYS A 270 -13.18 -21.65 -29.54
C LYS A 270 -13.67 -23.07 -29.82
N THR A 271 -14.85 -23.41 -29.34
CA THR A 271 -15.61 -24.57 -29.79
C THR A 271 -16.09 -24.33 -31.22
N GLY A 272 -15.71 -25.24 -32.13
CA GLY A 272 -16.09 -25.19 -33.53
C GLY A 272 -17.59 -25.37 -33.73
N ARG A 273 -18.19 -24.49 -34.53
CA ARG A 273 -19.49 -24.72 -35.15
C ARG A 273 -19.36 -24.49 -36.64
N GLN A 274 -19.43 -25.59 -37.38
CA GLN A 274 -19.56 -25.58 -38.84
C GLN A 274 -20.93 -25.00 -39.22
N THR A 275 -20.95 -24.00 -40.10
CA THR A 275 -22.10 -23.69 -40.93
C THR A 275 -21.62 -23.33 -42.33
N MET A 276 -22.02 -24.16 -43.30
CA MET A 276 -22.00 -23.84 -44.74
C MET A 276 -22.94 -22.67 -45.03
N GLY A 277 -22.57 -21.79 -45.96
CA GLY A 277 -23.46 -20.73 -46.42
C GLY A 277 -22.87 -19.80 -47.48
N ILE A 278 -22.88 -20.28 -48.73
CA ILE A 278 -23.14 -19.59 -50.01
C ILE A 278 -22.55 -18.18 -50.23
N GLU A 279 -21.68 -18.18 -51.23
CA GLU A 279 -21.01 -17.09 -51.94
C GLU A 279 -21.96 -16.06 -52.59
N ARG A 280 -21.74 -14.76 -52.33
CA ARG A 280 -22.07 -13.66 -53.26
C ARG A 280 -21.00 -12.57 -53.21
N ARG A 281 -20.19 -12.52 -54.27
CA ARG A 281 -19.25 -11.44 -54.59
C ARG A 281 -19.99 -10.12 -54.81
N LYS A 282 -19.63 -9.07 -54.07
CA LYS A 282 -19.74 -7.68 -54.53
C LYS A 282 -18.38 -7.01 -54.36
N ARG A 283 -17.82 -6.55 -55.48
CA ARG A 283 -16.61 -5.72 -55.54
C ARG A 283 -16.97 -4.33 -55.01
N LEU A 284 -16.26 -3.87 -54.00
CA LEU A 284 -16.24 -2.47 -53.56
C LEU A 284 -14.78 -1.99 -53.52
N ALA A 285 -14.62 -0.74 -53.89
CA ALA A 285 -13.41 -0.13 -54.42
C ALA A 285 -12.27 0.00 -53.38
N ARG A 286 -11.03 -0.01 -53.90
CA ARG A 286 -9.81 0.35 -53.18
C ARG A 286 -9.83 1.83 -52.78
N PRO A 287 -9.45 2.23 -51.55
CA PRO A 287 -9.08 3.61 -51.25
C PRO A 287 -7.67 3.91 -51.74
N LEU A 288 -7.46 5.14 -52.22
CA LEU A 288 -6.16 5.70 -52.57
C LEU A 288 -5.27 5.84 -51.33
N ALA A 289 -4.01 5.42 -51.47
CA ALA A 289 -2.96 5.65 -50.48
C ALA A 289 -2.48 7.11 -50.52
N LEU A 290 -2.42 7.77 -49.36
CA LEU A 290 -1.69 9.02 -49.14
C LEU A 290 -0.21 8.71 -48.84
N PRO A 291 0.74 9.58 -49.23
CA PRO A 291 2.16 9.35 -48.98
C PRO A 291 2.54 9.90 -47.60
N GLY A 292 2.76 8.99 -46.66
CA GLY A 292 3.45 9.27 -45.39
C GLY A 292 4.47 8.17 -45.14
N GLN A 293 5.74 8.54 -44.92
CA GLN A 293 6.82 7.60 -44.61
C GLN A 293 6.42 6.64 -43.49
N PRO A 294 6.72 5.33 -43.59
CA PRO A 294 6.60 4.43 -42.47
C PRO A 294 7.68 4.80 -41.44
N ARG A 295 7.29 5.43 -40.34
CA ARG A 295 8.06 5.33 -39.09
C ARG A 295 8.04 3.85 -38.70
N GLU A 296 9.20 3.33 -38.30
CA GLU A 296 9.34 1.95 -37.86
C GLU A 296 8.19 1.59 -36.90
N LEU A 297 7.41 0.57 -37.26
CA LEU A 297 6.30 0.08 -36.45
C LEU A 297 6.88 -0.37 -35.10
N GLY A 298 6.42 0.27 -34.03
CA GLY A 298 6.81 -0.01 -32.65
C GLY A 298 6.67 -1.48 -32.30
N LYS A 299 7.53 -1.93 -31.38
CA LYS A 299 7.49 -3.29 -30.81
C LYS A 299 6.07 -3.59 -30.32
N GLY A 300 5.52 -4.76 -30.66
CA GLY A 300 4.16 -5.14 -30.28
C GLY A 300 4.01 -5.20 -28.77
N MET A 301 3.35 -4.20 -28.18
CA MET A 301 3.02 -4.20 -26.75
C MET A 301 1.72 -4.96 -26.53
N ARG A 302 1.67 -5.78 -25.48
CA ARG A 302 0.48 -6.55 -25.10
C ARG A 302 -0.02 -6.04 -23.76
N ALA A 303 -1.21 -5.46 -23.74
CA ALA A 303 -1.91 -5.24 -22.49
C ALA A 303 -2.55 -6.57 -22.05
N LEU A 304 -2.13 -7.11 -20.90
CA LEU A 304 -2.74 -8.30 -20.31
C LEU A 304 -3.57 -7.87 -19.10
N ALA A 305 -4.87 -7.75 -19.31
CA ALA A 305 -5.80 -7.69 -18.18
C ALA A 305 -5.94 -9.10 -17.62
N PHE A 306 -5.49 -9.30 -16.38
CA PHE A 306 -5.64 -10.59 -15.70
C PHE A 306 -6.92 -10.58 -14.87
N GLU A 307 -7.77 -11.60 -15.03
CA GLU A 307 -9.04 -11.72 -14.29
C GLU A 307 -9.01 -12.75 -13.15
N ARG A 308 -7.93 -13.54 -13.02
CA ARG A 308 -7.85 -14.60 -12.02
C ARG A 308 -6.53 -14.58 -11.27
N LEU A 309 -6.66 -14.42 -9.97
CA LEU A 309 -5.60 -14.51 -8.98
C LEU A 309 -5.70 -15.84 -8.23
N SER A 310 -4.57 -16.52 -8.05
CA SER A 310 -4.46 -17.67 -7.15
C SER A 310 -3.38 -17.42 -6.11
N ILE A 311 -3.64 -17.81 -4.87
CA ILE A 311 -2.77 -17.52 -3.72
C ILE A 311 -2.30 -18.81 -3.14
N LEU A 312 -1.00 -19.05 -3.22
CA LEU A 312 -0.41 -20.30 -2.79
C LEU A 312 0.58 -20.03 -1.66
N PRO A 313 0.30 -20.51 -0.43
CA PRO A 313 1.26 -20.49 0.65
C PRO A 313 2.48 -21.28 0.25
N HIS A 314 3.61 -20.73 0.59
CA HIS A 314 4.89 -21.38 0.42
C HIS A 314 5.44 -21.68 1.80
N LEU A 315 5.86 -22.92 1.99
CA LEU A 315 6.37 -23.44 3.25
C LEU A 315 7.79 -23.94 3.04
N GLU A 316 8.67 -23.45 3.90
CA GLU A 316 10.00 -24.00 4.09
C GLU A 316 9.98 -24.86 5.35
N MET A 317 10.31 -26.14 5.21
CA MET A 317 10.34 -27.09 6.31
C MET A 317 11.78 -27.56 6.47
N ASN A 318 12.28 -27.46 7.71
CA ASN A 318 13.63 -27.92 8.05
C ASN A 318 13.54 -29.11 9.01
N SER A 319 14.42 -30.10 8.81
CA SER A 319 14.54 -31.29 9.63
C SER A 319 15.83 -31.21 10.45
N ASP A 320 15.73 -31.40 11.77
CA ASP A 320 16.88 -31.44 12.69
C ASP A 320 17.82 -32.66 12.49
N SER A 321 17.55 -33.51 11.50
CA SER A 321 18.46 -34.59 11.12
C SER A 321 19.82 -34.04 10.65
N GLU A 322 20.93 -34.75 10.92
CA GLU A 322 22.31 -34.37 10.54
C GLU A 322 22.51 -34.00 9.06
N SER A 323 21.55 -34.35 8.20
CA SER A 323 21.42 -33.77 6.86
C SER A 323 20.36 -32.66 6.89
N ASN A 324 20.81 -31.40 6.85
CA ASN A 324 19.97 -30.21 6.68
C ASN A 324 19.29 -30.26 5.30
N HIS A 325 18.23 -31.06 5.17
CA HIS A 325 17.39 -31.08 3.98
C HIS A 325 16.25 -30.07 4.16
N GLU A 326 16.47 -28.88 3.61
CA GLU A 326 15.44 -27.86 3.47
C GLU A 326 14.47 -28.31 2.37
N THR A 327 13.20 -28.50 2.73
CA THR A 327 12.14 -28.87 1.78
C THR A 327 11.22 -27.68 1.56
N GLU A 328 11.08 -27.30 0.30
CA GLU A 328 10.25 -26.20 -0.15
C GLU A 328 8.92 -26.74 -0.72
N ALA A 329 7.78 -26.22 -0.27
CA ALA A 329 6.47 -26.73 -0.66
C ALA A 329 5.48 -25.60 -0.96
N ILE A 330 4.75 -25.74 -2.09
CA ILE A 330 3.64 -24.87 -2.45
C ILE A 330 2.33 -25.58 -2.08
N LEU A 331 1.54 -24.95 -1.21
CA LEU A 331 0.26 -25.47 -0.77
C LEU A 331 -0.90 -24.94 -1.63
N TYR A 332 -1.90 -25.78 -1.87
CA TYR A 332 -3.13 -25.41 -2.57
C TYR A 332 -4.32 -25.55 -1.62
N PRO A 333 -5.20 -24.52 -1.49
CA PRO A 333 -6.40 -24.59 -0.66
C PRO A 333 -7.20 -25.88 -0.88
N GLY A 334 -7.50 -26.61 0.20
CA GLY A 334 -8.24 -27.87 0.14
C GLY A 334 -7.45 -29.10 -0.35
N MET A 335 -6.17 -28.97 -0.69
CA MET A 335 -5.31 -30.11 -1.06
C MET A 335 -4.39 -30.54 0.09
N HIS A 336 -4.18 -31.84 0.23
CA HIS A 336 -3.25 -32.40 1.21
C HIS A 336 -1.83 -32.41 0.65
N PHE A 337 -0.89 -31.87 1.41
CA PHE A 337 0.53 -31.96 1.14
C PHE A 337 1.18 -32.89 2.17
N HIS A 338 1.91 -33.90 1.70
CA HIS A 338 2.52 -34.91 2.56
C HIS A 338 4.03 -34.68 2.65
N TRP A 339 4.54 -34.56 3.86
CA TRP A 339 5.96 -34.47 4.17
C TRP A 339 6.31 -35.48 5.27
N HIS A 340 6.96 -36.57 4.89
CA HIS A 340 7.20 -37.73 5.75
C HIS A 340 5.91 -38.22 6.43
N ASN A 341 5.85 -38.17 7.76
CA ASN A 341 4.71 -38.60 8.57
C ASN A 341 3.74 -37.45 8.91
N ILE A 342 3.90 -36.30 8.26
CA ILE A 342 3.13 -35.08 8.48
C ILE A 342 2.33 -34.80 7.22
N THR A 343 1.05 -34.51 7.40
CA THR A 343 0.16 -34.06 6.33
C THR A 343 -0.32 -32.67 6.65
N LEU A 344 -0.09 -31.73 5.74
CA LEU A 344 -0.46 -30.33 5.86
C LEU A 344 -1.62 -30.06 4.90
N THR A 345 -2.69 -29.44 5.39
CA THR A 345 -3.84 -29.04 4.57
C THR A 345 -4.17 -27.58 4.85
N PRO A 346 -3.99 -26.65 3.89
CA PRO A 346 -4.45 -25.28 4.05
C PRO A 346 -5.98 -25.24 4.08
N LEU A 347 -6.53 -24.84 5.23
CA LEU A 347 -7.97 -24.71 5.45
C LEU A 347 -8.47 -23.33 5.00
N ALA A 348 -7.73 -22.29 5.36
CA ALA A 348 -8.07 -20.91 5.06
C ALA A 348 -6.80 -20.06 4.94
N ILE A 349 -6.85 -19.05 4.08
CA ILE A 349 -5.83 -18.03 3.94
C ILE A 349 -6.55 -16.71 4.12
N SER A 350 -6.21 -15.98 5.19
CA SER A 350 -6.74 -14.64 5.40
C SER A 350 -5.91 -13.68 4.56
N LEU A 351 -6.54 -13.04 3.58
CA LEU A 351 -5.88 -12.00 2.82
C LEU A 351 -6.06 -10.67 3.51
N PRO A 352 -4.99 -9.89 3.69
CA PRO A 352 -5.19 -8.48 3.97
C PRO A 352 -5.86 -7.81 2.76
N PRO A 353 -6.61 -6.71 2.96
CA PRO A 353 -7.18 -5.94 1.86
C PRO A 353 -6.10 -5.62 0.82
N ALA A 354 -6.32 -6.05 -0.42
CA ALA A 354 -5.32 -5.99 -1.47
C ALA A 354 -5.92 -5.29 -2.69
N PRO A 355 -6.01 -3.94 -2.68
CA PRO A 355 -6.53 -3.17 -3.82
C PRO A 355 -5.75 -3.44 -5.12
N ILE A 356 -4.48 -3.88 -4.99
CA ILE A 356 -3.65 -4.28 -6.12
C ILE A 356 -4.23 -5.45 -6.92
N LEU A 357 -5.14 -6.25 -6.34
CA LEU A 357 -5.75 -7.38 -7.03
C LEU A 357 -6.72 -6.96 -8.14
N SER A 358 -7.24 -5.74 -8.11
CA SER A 358 -8.06 -5.18 -9.19
C SER A 358 -7.25 -4.36 -10.19
N SER A 359 -5.92 -4.32 -10.07
CA SER A 359 -5.07 -3.55 -10.96
C SER A 359 -4.84 -4.25 -12.30
N LYS A 360 -4.67 -3.47 -13.37
CA LYS A 360 -4.33 -3.98 -14.70
C LYS A 360 -2.81 -3.88 -14.91
N PHE A 361 -2.25 -4.78 -15.71
CA PHE A 361 -0.85 -4.76 -16.07
C PHE A 361 -0.68 -4.72 -17.59
N ILE A 362 0.38 -4.06 -18.04
CA ILE A 362 0.81 -4.09 -19.43
C ILE A 362 2.15 -4.81 -19.50
N THR A 363 2.32 -5.66 -20.51
CA THR A 363 3.54 -6.41 -20.74
C THR A 363 4.09 -6.09 -22.12
N SER A 364 5.39 -5.89 -22.16
CA SER A 364 6.21 -5.95 -23.36
C SER A 364 7.05 -7.23 -23.32
N GLU A 365 7.88 -7.47 -24.33
CA GLU A 365 8.86 -8.55 -24.34
C GLU A 365 9.84 -8.44 -23.16
N ASP A 366 10.20 -7.20 -22.80
CA ASP A 366 11.31 -6.92 -21.87
C ASP A 366 10.85 -6.43 -20.49
N ALA A 367 9.56 -6.11 -20.31
CA ALA A 367 9.08 -5.39 -19.14
C ALA A 367 7.59 -5.61 -18.85
N VAL A 368 7.24 -5.47 -17.58
CA VAL A 368 5.84 -5.43 -17.12
C VAL A 368 5.66 -4.15 -16.31
N ALA A 369 4.54 -3.47 -16.49
CA ALA A 369 4.19 -2.28 -15.73
C ALA A 369 2.73 -2.30 -15.26
N LEU A 370 2.49 -1.67 -14.12
CA LEU A 370 1.16 -1.47 -13.54
C LEU A 370 0.42 -0.34 -14.27
N VAL A 371 -0.89 -0.49 -14.50
CA VAL A 371 -1.72 0.57 -15.08
C VAL A 371 -3.02 0.71 -14.29
N GLU A 372 -3.27 1.92 -13.78
CA GLU A 372 -4.46 2.23 -12.97
C GLU A 372 -5.73 2.28 -13.82
N GLN A 373 -5.65 2.83 -15.03
CA GLN A 373 -6.78 2.98 -15.95
C GLN A 373 -6.33 2.66 -17.36
N LEU A 374 -6.50 1.41 -17.75
CA LEU A 374 -6.51 1.04 -19.16
C LEU A 374 -7.95 1.16 -19.63
N GLY A 375 -8.24 2.21 -20.40
CA GLY A 375 -9.51 2.32 -21.12
C GLY A 375 -9.62 1.20 -22.13
N ASP A 376 -10.81 0.63 -22.29
CA ASP A 376 -11.09 -0.41 -23.30
C ASP A 376 -11.29 0.23 -24.70
N ASP A 377 -10.54 1.29 -24.97
CA ASP A 377 -10.72 2.19 -26.11
C ASP A 377 -10.33 1.51 -27.43
N LEU A 378 -9.25 0.71 -27.43
CA LEU A 378 -8.81 -0.09 -28.57
C LEU A 378 -8.33 -1.46 -28.08
N HIS A 379 -8.99 -2.52 -28.56
CA HIS A 379 -8.66 -3.90 -28.17
C HIS A 379 -8.43 -4.79 -29.38
N CYS A 380 -7.36 -5.58 -29.35
CA CYS A 380 -7.00 -6.52 -30.40
C CYS A 380 -6.90 -7.92 -29.79
N SER A 381 -7.37 -8.96 -30.49
CA SER A 381 -7.37 -10.34 -29.97
C SER A 381 -5.98 -10.95 -29.85
N ASP A 382 -5.04 -10.49 -30.67
CA ASP A 382 -3.69 -11.00 -30.80
C ASP A 382 -2.76 -9.95 -31.41
N GLU A 383 -1.46 -10.21 -31.34
CA GLU A 383 -0.42 -9.29 -31.80
C GLU A 383 -0.44 -9.07 -33.32
N ALA A 384 -0.78 -10.09 -34.11
CA ALA A 384 -0.86 -9.95 -35.56
C ALA A 384 -2.01 -8.99 -35.93
N SER A 385 -3.16 -9.14 -35.29
CA SER A 385 -4.30 -8.24 -35.44
C SER A 385 -3.97 -6.80 -35.01
N ALA A 386 -3.14 -6.62 -33.97
CA ALA A 386 -2.65 -5.30 -33.58
C ALA A 386 -1.76 -4.66 -34.66
N ARG A 387 -0.84 -5.43 -35.25
CA ARG A 387 0.04 -4.95 -36.34
C ARG A 387 -0.74 -4.57 -37.60
N ASP A 388 -1.77 -5.35 -37.92
CA ASP A 388 -2.64 -5.12 -39.09
C ASP A 388 -3.81 -4.16 -38.78
N PHE A 389 -3.88 -3.63 -37.56
CA PHE A 389 -4.95 -2.76 -37.07
C PHE A 389 -6.37 -3.37 -37.19
N ASN A 390 -6.47 -4.69 -37.13
CA ASN A 390 -7.72 -5.45 -37.10
C ASN A 390 -8.27 -5.54 -35.66
N CYS A 391 -8.56 -4.38 -35.08
CA CYS A 391 -8.91 -4.22 -33.68
C CYS A 391 -10.32 -3.65 -33.51
N THR A 392 -10.94 -3.89 -32.37
CA THR A 392 -12.20 -3.27 -31.99
C THR A 392 -11.95 -1.95 -31.28
N LEU A 393 -12.44 -0.84 -31.85
CA LEU A 393 -12.40 0.49 -31.26
C LEU A 393 -13.72 0.78 -30.54
N ALA A 394 -13.65 1.18 -29.27
CA ALA A 394 -14.84 1.60 -28.54
C ALA A 394 -15.42 2.90 -29.14
N PRO A 395 -16.75 3.06 -29.18
CA PRO A 395 -17.37 4.26 -29.73
C PRO A 395 -17.03 5.54 -28.95
N THR A 396 -16.58 5.41 -27.70
CA THR A 396 -16.17 6.51 -26.83
C THR A 396 -14.67 6.87 -26.94
N ALA A 397 -13.88 6.07 -27.66
CA ALA A 397 -12.43 6.26 -27.78
C ALA A 397 -12.04 7.55 -28.50
N CYS A 398 -12.90 7.98 -29.43
CA CYS A 398 -12.71 9.18 -30.22
C CYS A 398 -13.87 10.16 -29.99
N SER A 399 -13.53 11.44 -29.88
CA SER A 399 -14.46 12.54 -29.65
C SER A 399 -14.20 13.68 -30.64
N GLY A 400 -15.14 14.62 -30.74
CA GLY A 400 -14.98 15.81 -31.58
C GLY A 400 -14.86 15.50 -33.07
N CYS A 401 -15.53 14.45 -33.56
CA CYS A 401 -15.58 14.16 -34.98
C CYS A 401 -16.40 15.23 -35.71
N SER A 402 -15.74 16.11 -36.44
CA SER A 402 -16.38 17.14 -37.26
C SER A 402 -15.94 17.02 -38.71
N ALA A 403 -16.92 17.12 -39.62
CA ALA A 403 -16.64 17.31 -41.03
C ALA A 403 -16.40 18.79 -41.30
N ASP A 404 -15.24 19.12 -41.86
CA ASP A 404 -15.01 20.43 -42.44
C ASP A 404 -15.70 20.47 -43.82
N HIS A 405 -16.74 21.28 -43.91
CA HIS A 405 -17.55 21.40 -45.13
C HIS A 405 -16.82 22.10 -46.28
N GLU A 406 -15.77 22.88 -46.01
CA GLU A 406 -15.02 23.59 -47.04
C GLU A 406 -13.91 22.72 -47.64
N THR A 407 -13.22 21.93 -46.80
CA THR A 407 -12.14 21.04 -47.26
C THR A 407 -12.61 19.62 -47.56
N GLY A 408 -13.80 19.23 -47.09
CA GLY A 408 -14.33 17.86 -47.19
C GLY A 408 -13.60 16.86 -46.28
N VAL A 409 -12.76 17.33 -45.36
CA VAL A 409 -11.98 16.48 -44.44
C VAL A 409 -12.78 16.24 -43.16
N VAL A 410 -12.85 14.98 -42.72
CA VAL A 410 -13.39 14.63 -41.41
C VAL A 410 -12.24 14.50 -40.43
N GLY A 411 -12.21 15.35 -39.41
CA GLY A 411 -11.26 15.29 -38.31
C GLY A 411 -11.91 14.71 -37.06
N CYS A 412 -11.27 13.73 -36.44
CA CYS A 412 -11.65 13.19 -35.13
C CYS A 412 -10.44 13.28 -34.19
N SER A 413 -10.68 13.48 -32.90
CA SER A 413 -9.65 13.47 -31.86
C SER A 413 -9.84 12.25 -30.96
N CYS A 414 -8.89 11.32 -31.01
CA CYS A 414 -8.87 10.13 -30.15
C CYS A 414 -7.93 10.36 -28.98
N ARG A 415 -8.18 9.68 -27.86
CA ARG A 415 -7.24 9.72 -26.73
C ARG A 415 -5.97 8.96 -27.12
N ASP A 416 -4.83 9.67 -27.10
CA ASP A 416 -3.53 9.03 -27.25
C ASP A 416 -3.14 8.38 -25.93
N LEU A 417 -2.96 7.06 -25.95
CA LEU A 417 -2.40 6.30 -24.85
C LEU A 417 -0.99 5.83 -25.24
N ASN A 418 0.03 6.52 -24.73
CA ASN A 418 1.41 6.13 -24.94
C ASN A 418 1.80 5.00 -23.96
N LEU A 419 1.56 3.76 -24.38
CA LEU A 419 1.90 2.57 -23.58
C LEU A 419 3.40 2.46 -23.33
N GLU A 420 4.24 2.97 -24.24
CA GLU A 420 5.70 2.89 -24.11
C GLU A 420 6.19 3.74 -22.94
N GLU A 421 5.71 4.98 -22.85
CA GLU A 421 6.00 5.88 -21.73
C GLU A 421 5.56 5.29 -20.38
N ARG A 422 4.46 4.54 -20.38
CA ARG A 422 3.95 3.89 -19.17
C ARG A 422 4.79 2.68 -18.75
N ILE A 423 5.30 1.90 -19.71
CA ILE A 423 6.21 0.78 -19.43
C ILE A 423 7.58 1.28 -18.97
N ASP A 424 8.03 2.40 -19.51
CA ASP A 424 9.31 3.01 -19.18
C ASP A 424 9.29 3.80 -17.87
N ASP A 425 8.10 4.09 -17.31
CA ASP A 425 7.96 4.73 -16.00
C ASP A 425 8.51 3.82 -14.88
N PRO A 426 9.64 4.18 -14.23
CA PRO A 426 10.25 3.38 -13.18
C PRO A 426 9.37 3.27 -11.92
N GLN A 427 8.37 4.14 -11.76
CA GLN A 427 7.43 4.06 -10.63
C GLN A 427 6.35 3.00 -10.82
N GLN A 428 6.19 2.49 -12.04
CA GLN A 428 5.13 1.56 -12.39
C GLN A 428 5.65 0.26 -12.98
N ARG A 429 6.88 0.27 -13.48
CA ARG A 429 7.59 -0.90 -13.96
C ARG A 429 7.93 -1.85 -12.81
N LEU A 430 7.75 -3.15 -13.05
CA LEU A 430 8.15 -4.21 -12.12
C LEU A 430 9.68 -4.42 -12.15
N PRO A 431 10.31 -4.77 -11.02
CA PRO A 431 9.70 -5.07 -9.73
C PRO A 431 9.23 -3.81 -9.00
N LEU A 432 8.05 -3.89 -8.39
CA LEU A 432 7.38 -2.78 -7.74
C LEU A 432 6.86 -3.22 -6.37
N THR A 433 6.86 -2.34 -5.38
CA THR A 433 6.21 -2.65 -4.10
C THR A 433 5.08 -1.67 -3.81
N ILE A 434 3.90 -2.21 -3.56
CA ILE A 434 2.68 -1.46 -3.27
C ILE A 434 2.12 -1.97 -1.96
N GLY A 435 2.11 -1.09 -0.95
CA GLY A 435 1.84 -1.48 0.43
C GLY A 435 2.76 -2.63 0.87
N GLN A 436 2.15 -3.77 1.23
CA GLN A 436 2.86 -4.97 1.69
C GLN A 436 3.21 -5.97 0.57
N PHE A 437 2.80 -5.69 -0.68
CA PHE A 437 3.00 -6.59 -1.81
C PHE A 437 4.23 -6.20 -2.61
N HIS A 438 5.19 -7.10 -2.76
CA HIS A 438 6.31 -6.96 -3.67
C HIS A 438 6.00 -7.71 -4.98
N LEU A 439 5.65 -6.94 -5.99
CA LEU A 439 5.35 -7.42 -7.34
C LEU A 439 6.65 -7.64 -8.11
N ARG A 440 6.81 -8.82 -8.68
CA ARG A 440 7.92 -9.18 -9.57
C ARG A 440 7.40 -9.93 -10.79
N ASN A 441 8.14 -9.86 -11.88
CA ASN A 441 7.88 -10.65 -13.08
C ASN A 441 8.79 -11.88 -13.07
N GLU A 442 8.20 -13.07 -13.17
CA GLU A 442 8.90 -14.35 -13.23
C GLU A 442 8.27 -15.19 -14.34
N GLU A 443 9.03 -15.50 -15.39
CA GLU A 443 8.58 -16.33 -16.52
C GLU A 443 7.24 -15.89 -17.17
N SER A 444 7.05 -14.57 -17.36
CA SER A 444 5.79 -13.98 -17.87
C SER A 444 4.59 -14.14 -16.93
N ARG A 445 4.85 -14.45 -15.65
CA ARG A 445 3.87 -14.42 -14.58
C ARG A 445 4.24 -13.28 -13.66
N ILE A 446 3.22 -12.53 -13.27
CA ILE A 446 3.38 -11.58 -12.18
C ILE A 446 3.32 -12.41 -10.91
N LEU A 447 4.21 -12.16 -9.96
CA LEU A 447 4.13 -12.71 -8.62
C LEU A 447 4.04 -11.53 -7.67
N ALA A 448 3.20 -11.62 -6.65
CA ALA A 448 3.28 -10.72 -5.51
C ALA A 448 3.65 -11.50 -4.27
N ASP A 449 4.78 -11.14 -3.69
CA ASP A 449 5.23 -11.65 -2.41
C ASP A 449 4.67 -10.74 -1.30
N THR A 450 4.20 -11.32 -0.20
CA THR A 450 3.74 -10.57 0.98
C THR A 450 4.46 -11.08 2.23
N GLY A 451 4.84 -10.16 3.12
CA GLY A 451 5.59 -10.49 4.33
C GLY A 451 4.74 -11.08 5.46
N TYR A 452 3.41 -10.97 5.39
CA TYR A 452 2.51 -11.50 6.41
C TYR A 452 1.13 -11.80 5.83
N SER A 453 0.70 -13.05 5.92
CA SER A 453 -0.69 -13.44 5.65
C SER A 453 -1.03 -14.64 6.54
N PRO A 454 -2.04 -14.53 7.43
CA PRO A 454 -2.42 -15.63 8.30
C PRO A 454 -2.89 -16.82 7.47
N VAL A 455 -2.23 -17.97 7.65
CA VAL A 455 -2.66 -19.24 7.05
C VAL A 455 -3.13 -20.17 8.16
N GLN A 456 -4.34 -20.70 8.01
CA GLN A 456 -4.85 -21.75 8.87
C GLN A 456 -4.51 -23.10 8.23
N LEU A 457 -3.65 -23.86 8.90
CA LEU A 457 -3.23 -25.19 8.47
C LEU A 457 -3.88 -26.25 9.36
N HIS A 458 -4.46 -27.28 8.74
CA HIS A 458 -4.71 -28.54 9.40
C HIS A 458 -3.47 -29.42 9.28
N VAL A 459 -2.94 -29.85 10.42
CA VAL A 459 -1.74 -30.66 10.50
C VAL A 459 -2.12 -32.03 11.08
N GLU A 460 -2.03 -33.08 10.27
CA GLU A 460 -2.18 -34.47 10.71
C GLU A 460 -0.78 -35.08 10.84
N MET A 461 -0.49 -35.70 11.98
CA MET A 461 0.79 -36.37 12.23
C MET A 461 0.56 -37.83 12.59
N ARG A 462 1.35 -38.73 12.00
CA ARG A 462 1.31 -40.18 12.27
C ARG A 462 2.62 -40.64 12.92
N ASP A 463 2.55 -41.36 14.03
CA ASP A 463 3.75 -41.91 14.69
C ASP A 463 4.82 -40.85 15.08
N VAL A 464 4.38 -39.60 15.29
CA VAL A 464 5.21 -38.49 15.78
C VAL A 464 4.62 -37.99 17.08
N GLU A 465 5.47 -37.66 18.05
CA GLU A 465 5.09 -36.99 19.28
C GLU A 465 5.43 -35.50 19.19
N MET A 466 4.42 -34.66 19.38
CA MET A 466 4.61 -33.22 19.44
C MET A 466 5.03 -32.86 20.86
N ILE A 467 6.24 -32.33 21.01
CA ILE A 467 6.71 -31.77 22.28
C ILE A 467 6.68 -30.25 22.12
N LEU A 468 5.72 -29.62 22.77
CA LEU A 468 5.64 -28.17 22.84
C LEU A 468 6.77 -27.66 23.75
N GLN A 469 7.69 -26.88 23.18
CA GLN A 469 8.67 -26.14 23.96
C GLN A 469 8.29 -24.66 23.95
N LEU A 470 7.54 -24.26 24.98
CA LEU A 470 7.28 -22.85 25.24
C LEU A 470 8.55 -22.23 25.83
N ARG A 471 9.11 -21.26 25.13
CA ARG A 471 10.11 -20.34 25.70
C ARG A 471 9.61 -18.92 25.55
N ASP A 472 9.54 -18.21 26.66
CA ASP A 472 9.31 -16.78 26.63
C ASP A 472 10.60 -16.11 26.14
N SER A 473 10.53 -15.43 24.99
CA SER A 473 11.65 -14.67 24.43
C SER A 473 11.37 -13.18 24.52
N LYS A 474 12.32 -12.39 24.99
CA LYS A 474 12.18 -10.94 24.94
C LYS A 474 12.62 -10.46 23.56
N CYS A 475 11.77 -9.65 22.94
CA CYS A 475 12.07 -8.96 21.69
C CYS A 475 12.19 -7.46 21.97
N TRP A 476 13.19 -6.84 21.37
CA TRP A 476 13.40 -5.41 21.40
C TRP A 476 13.47 -4.89 19.98
N ILE A 477 12.61 -3.94 19.66
CA ILE A 477 12.55 -3.29 18.36
C ILE A 477 12.94 -1.82 18.51
N GLU A 478 13.88 -1.38 17.68
CA GLU A 478 14.36 0.00 17.63
C GLU A 478 14.09 0.56 16.24
N ALA A 479 13.38 1.68 16.18
CA ALA A 479 13.13 2.41 14.94
C ALA A 479 14.40 3.12 14.49
N LEU A 480 14.82 2.92 13.25
CA LEU A 480 16.02 3.55 12.68
C LEU A 480 15.65 4.77 11.83
N ASN A 481 14.76 4.59 10.85
CA ASN A 481 14.34 5.65 9.95
C ASN A 481 12.95 5.35 9.37
N ILE A 482 12.25 6.38 8.93
CA ILE A 482 11.04 6.26 8.12
C ILE A 482 11.12 7.25 6.95
N SER A 483 10.88 6.80 5.73
CA SER A 483 10.88 7.66 4.56
C SER A 483 9.88 7.19 3.51
N GLY A 484 9.24 8.12 2.82
CA GLY A 484 8.26 7.83 1.79
C GLY A 484 7.09 8.80 1.87
N CYS A 485 5.95 8.42 1.31
CA CYS A 485 4.80 9.30 1.18
C CYS A 485 3.64 8.79 2.05
N TYR A 486 2.86 9.73 2.56
CA TYR A 486 1.59 9.43 3.22
C TYR A 486 0.49 9.38 2.16
N ARG A 487 -0.49 8.47 2.33
CA ARG A 487 -1.63 8.29 1.40
C ARG A 487 -1.22 8.09 -0.07
N SER A 488 -0.06 7.48 -0.33
CA SER A 488 0.33 7.03 -1.66
C SER A 488 0.23 5.51 -1.76
N LEU A 489 0.10 5.00 -2.99
CA LEU A 489 0.16 3.55 -3.26
C LEU A 489 1.50 2.93 -2.85
N THR A 490 2.59 3.70 -2.98
CA THR A 490 3.95 3.28 -2.61
C THR A 490 4.18 3.23 -1.10
N GLY A 491 3.42 3.99 -0.31
CA GLY A 491 3.52 4.06 1.14
C GLY A 491 4.83 4.66 1.67
N ALA A 492 5.15 4.32 2.91
CA ALA A 492 6.39 4.70 3.60
C ALA A 492 7.23 3.47 3.94
N GLN A 493 8.53 3.55 3.71
CA GLN A 493 9.51 2.57 4.15
C GLN A 493 9.91 2.85 5.60
N PHE A 494 9.77 1.84 6.46
CA PHE A 494 10.15 1.88 7.86
C PHE A 494 11.33 0.93 8.09
N TRP A 495 12.46 1.48 8.50
CA TRP A 495 13.64 0.71 8.87
C TRP A 495 13.68 0.54 10.38
N TYR A 496 13.93 -0.69 10.80
CA TYR A 496 14.01 -1.06 12.21
C TYR A 496 15.14 -2.06 12.44
N GLN A 497 15.54 -2.16 13.70
CA GLN A 497 16.43 -3.19 14.19
C GLN A 497 15.64 -4.01 15.22
N CYS A 498 15.54 -5.33 15.03
CA CYS A 498 14.90 -6.19 16.02
C CYS A 498 15.89 -7.22 16.57
N ARG A 499 16.07 -7.19 17.89
CA ARG A 499 16.88 -8.16 18.63
C ARG A 499 16.00 -9.05 19.51
N THR A 500 16.39 -10.31 19.68
CA THR A 500 15.81 -11.22 20.67
C THR A 500 16.88 -11.81 21.57
N ASP A 501 16.52 -12.22 22.79
CA ASP A 501 17.43 -12.87 23.73
C ASP A 501 17.69 -14.34 23.37
N TRP A 502 16.89 -14.91 22.47
CA TRP A 502 17.02 -16.31 22.12
C TRP A 502 16.60 -16.61 20.68
N GLY A 503 17.50 -17.28 19.94
CA GLY A 503 17.21 -17.82 18.61
C GLY A 503 16.74 -16.78 17.58
N ARG A 504 15.72 -17.16 16.81
CA ARG A 504 14.97 -16.28 15.89
C ARG A 504 13.54 -16.17 16.42
N ALA A 505 13.01 -14.97 16.49
CA ALA A 505 11.65 -14.73 16.96
C ALA A 505 10.89 -13.86 15.97
N LEU A 506 9.57 -13.99 15.95
CA LEU A 506 8.67 -13.07 15.25
C LEU A 506 7.94 -12.24 16.29
N ALA A 507 8.06 -10.92 16.20
CA ALA A 507 7.30 -10.00 17.02
C ALA A 507 6.09 -9.48 16.21
N LYS A 508 4.89 -9.58 16.78
CA LYS A 508 3.72 -8.87 16.25
C LYS A 508 3.82 -7.41 16.66
N VAL A 509 3.98 -6.51 15.69
CA VAL A 509 3.99 -5.06 15.88
C VAL A 509 2.63 -4.52 15.48
N GLU A 510 2.03 -3.74 16.36
CA GLU A 510 0.74 -3.10 16.13
C GLU A 510 0.93 -1.58 16.33
N CYS A 511 0.54 -0.82 15.33
CA CYS A 511 0.69 0.63 15.25
C CYS A 511 -0.58 1.31 15.77
N ALA A 512 -0.51 2.62 16.01
CA ALA A 512 -1.64 3.36 16.57
C ALA A 512 -2.88 3.46 15.71
N ASP A 513 -2.66 3.43 14.41
CA ASP A 513 -3.66 3.41 13.37
C ASP A 513 -4.28 2.02 13.17
N GLY A 514 -3.90 1.03 13.99
CA GLY A 514 -4.31 -0.36 13.86
C GLY A 514 -3.52 -1.14 12.81
N THR A 515 -2.51 -0.54 12.17
CA THR A 515 -1.65 -1.26 11.23
C THR A 515 -0.87 -2.34 11.98
N ILE A 516 -0.93 -3.59 11.52
CA ILE A 516 -0.22 -4.72 12.13
C ILE A 516 0.81 -5.26 11.14
N PHE A 517 2.04 -5.48 11.60
CA PHE A 517 3.07 -6.18 10.83
C PHE A 517 3.88 -7.13 11.73
N ALA A 518 4.56 -8.10 11.12
CA ALA A 518 5.45 -9.00 11.83
C ALA A 518 6.91 -8.54 11.65
N ALA A 519 7.64 -8.41 12.75
CA ALA A 519 9.06 -8.09 12.76
C ALA A 519 9.88 -9.34 13.05
N SER A 520 10.83 -9.65 12.16
CA SER A 520 11.79 -10.75 12.35
C SER A 520 12.92 -10.29 13.25
N CYS A 521 13.12 -10.98 14.36
CA CYS A 521 14.07 -10.64 15.41
C CYS A 521 15.11 -11.76 15.53
N SER A 522 16.38 -11.38 15.67
CA SER A 522 17.48 -12.34 15.84
C SER A 522 18.37 -11.97 17.03
N THR A 523 19.16 -12.92 17.53
CA THR A 523 20.18 -12.61 18.55
C THR A 523 21.29 -11.70 18.02
N ASN A 524 21.45 -11.60 16.70
CA ASN A 524 22.40 -10.69 16.07
C ASN A 524 21.82 -9.27 16.04
N GLN A 525 22.41 -8.40 16.85
CA GLN A 525 21.96 -7.01 17.01
C GLN A 525 22.13 -6.19 15.73
N SER A 526 22.98 -6.57 14.77
CA SER A 526 23.34 -5.72 13.63
C SER A 526 22.38 -5.76 12.43
N ALA A 527 21.36 -6.62 12.43
CA ALA A 527 20.50 -6.78 11.26
C ALA A 527 19.45 -5.66 11.16
N GLN A 528 19.73 -4.67 10.31
CA GLN A 528 18.73 -3.70 9.86
C GLN A 528 17.71 -4.40 8.97
N ARG A 529 16.43 -4.17 9.25
CA ARG A 529 15.29 -4.70 8.50
C ARG A 529 14.43 -3.56 7.99
N GLU A 530 13.64 -3.85 6.96
CA GLU A 530 12.74 -2.89 6.33
C GLU A 530 11.34 -3.50 6.25
N VAL A 531 10.32 -2.68 6.52
CA VAL A 531 8.92 -2.98 6.23
C VAL A 531 8.29 -1.77 5.57
N ARG A 532 7.35 -1.99 4.64
CA ARG A 532 6.59 -0.89 4.02
C ARG A 532 5.21 -0.77 4.66
N LEU A 533 4.85 0.46 5.02
CA LEU A 533 3.60 0.84 5.65
C LEU A 533 2.71 1.56 4.62
N SER A 534 1.49 1.04 4.39
CA SER A 534 0.56 1.52 3.36
C SER A 534 -0.30 2.70 3.81
N THR A 535 -0.44 2.92 5.12
CA THR A 535 -1.29 3.96 5.69
C THR A 535 -0.56 4.61 6.86
N VAL A 536 0.16 5.71 6.62
CA VAL A 536 0.67 6.51 7.74
C VAL A 536 -0.19 7.77 7.83
N GLN A 537 -1.12 7.82 8.79
CA GLN A 537 -1.75 9.09 9.15
C GLN A 537 -0.71 9.98 9.84
N LEU A 538 -0.61 11.25 9.41
CA LEU A 538 0.43 12.18 9.84
C LEU A 538 0.23 12.73 11.28
N SER A 539 -0.77 12.26 12.01
CA SER A 539 -0.86 12.53 13.45
C SER A 539 0.16 11.64 14.12
N THR A 540 1.34 12.19 14.47
CA THR A 540 2.38 11.58 15.31
C THR A 540 2.32 10.06 15.34
N VAL A 541 3.23 9.38 14.64
CA VAL A 541 3.52 7.94 14.86
C VAL A 541 4.02 7.76 16.30
N GLY A 542 3.16 7.98 17.29
CA GLY A 542 3.22 7.30 18.55
C GLY A 542 2.68 5.92 18.22
N LEU A 543 3.51 4.89 18.36
CA LEU A 543 2.99 3.54 18.46
C LEU A 543 2.08 3.53 19.68
N SER A 544 0.75 3.57 19.51
CA SER A 544 -0.15 3.70 20.65
C SER A 544 -0.38 2.35 21.33
N THR A 545 -0.12 1.24 20.62
CA THR A 545 -0.05 -0.11 21.20
C THR A 545 0.84 -1.05 20.37
N VAL A 546 2.16 -0.95 20.50
CA VAL A 546 2.85 -2.16 20.95
C VAL A 546 2.65 -2.15 22.47
N GLN A 547 2.78 -3.25 23.19
CA GLN A 547 2.80 -3.21 24.65
C GLN A 547 3.99 -2.34 25.18
N LEU A 548 4.01 -1.02 24.97
CA LEU A 548 5.18 -0.13 24.98
C LEU A 548 4.78 1.39 25.12
N SER A 549 5.05 2.05 26.28
CA SER A 549 5.25 3.52 26.52
C SER A 549 6.72 4.00 26.86
N GLY A 550 7.39 4.87 26.06
CA GLY A 550 8.77 5.40 26.27
C GLY A 550 9.97 4.85 25.42
N PRO A 551 11.04 5.63 25.15
CA PRO A 551 12.06 5.38 24.10
C PRO A 551 13.05 4.21 24.32
N HIS A 552 12.76 3.27 25.23
CA HIS A 552 13.45 1.98 25.34
C HIS A 552 12.45 0.92 25.76
N PHE A 553 12.40 -0.17 24.99
CA PHE A 553 11.22 -0.99 25.00
C PHE A 553 11.48 -2.48 25.00
N ASN A 554 11.17 -3.09 26.14
CA ASN A 554 11.17 -4.52 26.36
C ASN A 554 9.76 -5.04 26.05
N THR A 555 9.60 -5.86 25.02
CA THR A 555 8.37 -6.66 24.85
C THR A 555 8.64 -8.12 25.19
N LEU A 556 7.74 -8.73 25.96
CA LEU A 556 7.66 -10.18 26.10
C LEU A 556 6.95 -10.74 24.87
N SER A 557 7.71 -11.39 23.98
CA SER A 557 7.14 -12.15 22.87
C SER A 557 7.17 -13.63 23.22
N LYS A 558 6.01 -14.29 23.24
CA LYS A 558 6.00 -15.75 23.30
C LYS A 558 6.45 -16.27 21.95
N SER A 559 7.62 -16.90 21.92
CA SER A 559 8.05 -17.64 20.74
C SER A 559 7.73 -19.11 20.98
N ASP A 560 6.77 -19.60 20.21
CA ASP A 560 6.35 -20.99 20.28
C ASP A 560 7.25 -21.82 19.36
N PHE A 561 8.02 -22.73 19.95
CA PHE A 561 8.81 -23.70 19.20
C PHE A 561 8.22 -25.10 19.38
N TYR A 562 7.96 -25.75 18.24
CA TYR A 562 7.46 -27.12 18.21
C TYR A 562 8.61 -28.02 17.78
N ILE A 563 9.06 -28.90 18.68
CA ILE A 563 10.02 -29.94 18.34
C ILE A 563 9.26 -31.23 18.09
N LEU A 564 9.44 -31.78 16.90
CA LEU A 564 8.84 -33.06 16.51
C LEU A 564 9.84 -34.17 16.79
N LYS A 565 9.46 -35.13 17.65
CA LYS A 565 10.24 -36.34 17.87
C LYS A 565 9.55 -37.54 17.24
N LYS A 566 10.32 -38.32 16.49
CA LYS A 566 9.90 -39.64 16.02
C LYS A 566 9.74 -40.56 17.24
N LYS A 567 8.62 -41.29 17.30
CA LYS A 567 8.39 -42.28 18.36
C LYS A 567 9.27 -43.51 18.20
#